data_AF-A0A6H9I8L7-F1
#
_entry.id   AF-A0A6H9I8L7-F1
#
_cell.length_a   1.000
_cell.length_b   1.000
_cell.length_c   1.000
_cell.angle_alpha   90.00
_cell.angle_beta   90.00
_cell.angle_gamma   90.00
#
_symmetry.space_group_name_H-M   'P 1'
#
loop_
_entity.id
_entity.type
_entity.pdbx_description
1 polymer ?
#
loop_
_entity_poly.entity_id
_entity_poly.type
_entity_poly.pdbx_seq_one_letter_code
_entity_poly.pdbx_strand_id
1 'polypeptide(L)'
;MNATKAFDALSSPKYQGIPMPEKDAWLMAAVLHCDLCRLVVSLDECEPGIASLLSMADIVSKLYEAKAWYFKSGAMALREIAEGKRCGVTFVDSRLKELKSLHPLLEVEKYGIYRNKIGYHYGADTPEYLARFGQEDSDHFYALLINFVRFSGEWAKLTRTVVQERAATT
;
A
#
# COMPACT_ATOMS: atom_id res chain seq x y z
N MET A 1 -21.66 5.82 4.63
CA MET A 1 -20.67 6.39 5.58
C MET A 1 -19.77 7.31 4.77
N ASN A 2 -19.92 8.63 4.89
CA ASN A 2 -19.38 9.59 3.91
C ASN A 2 -17.85 9.75 4.06
N ALA A 3 -17.14 9.74 2.92
CA ALA A 3 -15.72 10.08 2.82
C ALA A 3 -15.35 11.39 3.54
N THR A 4 -16.32 12.30 3.70
CA THR A 4 -16.23 13.52 4.52
C THR A 4 -15.72 13.24 5.94
N LYS A 5 -16.22 12.22 6.64
CA LYS A 5 -15.76 11.90 8.01
C LYS A 5 -14.29 11.46 8.09
N ALA A 6 -13.75 10.88 7.01
CA ALA A 6 -12.34 10.48 6.95
C ALA A 6 -11.42 11.70 6.76
N PHE A 7 -11.85 12.69 5.97
CA PHE A 7 -11.16 13.98 5.86
C PHE A 7 -11.37 14.87 7.09
N ASP A 8 -12.54 14.84 7.71
CA ASP A 8 -12.83 15.56 8.96
C ASP A 8 -11.92 15.09 10.10
N ALA A 9 -11.46 13.83 10.07
CA ALA A 9 -10.48 13.33 11.01
C ALA A 9 -9.14 14.09 10.91
N LEU A 10 -8.73 14.55 9.72
CA LEU A 10 -7.51 15.38 9.54
C LEU A 10 -7.71 16.82 10.03
N SER A 11 -8.95 17.29 10.02
CA SER A 11 -9.38 18.60 10.52
C SER A 11 -9.76 18.59 12.01
N SER A 12 -9.71 17.42 12.66
CA SER A 12 -10.03 17.27 14.08
C SER A 12 -9.11 18.13 14.96
N PRO A 13 -9.62 18.72 16.05
CA PRO A 13 -8.81 19.49 17.00
C PRO A 13 -7.57 18.73 17.51
N LYS A 14 -7.65 17.38 17.57
CA LYS A 14 -6.54 16.51 17.97
C LYS A 14 -5.31 16.62 17.06
N TYR A 15 -5.47 17.08 15.83
CA TYR A 15 -4.40 17.15 14.83
C TYR A 15 -4.19 18.58 14.28
N GLN A 16 -4.78 19.61 14.91
CA GLN A 16 -4.57 21.00 14.49
C GLN A 16 -3.10 21.42 14.51
N GLY A 17 -2.31 20.93 15.47
CA GLY A 17 -0.89 21.25 15.61
C GLY A 17 0.07 20.46 14.69
N ILE A 18 -0.45 19.57 13.82
CA ILE A 18 0.39 18.78 12.91
C ILE A 18 0.55 19.52 11.57
N PRO A 19 1.78 19.71 11.06
CA PRO A 19 2.03 20.30 9.75
C PRO A 19 1.34 19.56 8.60
N MET A 20 1.00 20.28 7.52
CA MET A 20 0.31 19.67 6.38
C MET A 20 1.08 18.50 5.73
N PRO A 21 2.41 18.59 5.50
CA PRO A 21 3.16 17.47 4.90
C PRO A 21 3.07 16.17 5.73
N GLU A 22 3.01 16.28 7.06
CA GLU A 22 2.84 15.15 7.96
C GLU A 22 1.43 14.54 7.87
N LYS A 23 0.41 15.39 7.72
CA LYS A 23 -0.97 14.96 7.50
C LYS A 23 -1.13 14.26 6.16
N ASP A 24 -0.51 14.78 5.11
CA ASP A 24 -0.56 14.19 3.77
C ASP A 24 0.10 12.82 3.74
N ALA A 25 1.28 12.67 4.37
CA ALA A 25 1.96 11.38 4.49
C ALA A 25 1.10 10.36 5.26
N TRP A 26 0.44 10.79 6.33
CA TRP A 26 -0.45 9.93 7.11
C TRP A 26 -1.72 9.55 6.35
N LEU A 27 -2.34 10.51 5.65
CA LEU A 27 -3.49 10.27 4.79
C LEU A 27 -3.15 9.26 3.70
N MET A 28 -2.04 9.43 2.99
CA MET A 28 -1.62 8.50 1.94
C MET A 28 -1.38 7.09 2.47
N ALA A 29 -0.75 6.95 3.63
CA ALA A 29 -0.58 5.65 4.28
C ALA A 29 -1.93 4.98 4.59
N ALA A 30 -2.90 5.75 5.10
CA ALA A 30 -4.24 5.25 5.39
C ALA A 30 -5.02 4.89 4.11
N VAL A 31 -4.95 5.72 3.07
CA VAL A 31 -5.58 5.47 1.76
C VAL A 31 -5.06 4.17 1.16
N LEU A 32 -3.73 3.98 1.13
CA LEU A 32 -3.13 2.75 0.59
C LEU A 32 -3.55 1.51 1.39
N HIS A 33 -3.52 1.59 2.73
CA HIS A 33 -3.96 0.46 3.56
C HIS A 33 -5.43 0.11 3.31
N CYS A 34 -6.32 1.12 3.29
CA CYS A 34 -7.74 0.92 3.00
C CYS A 34 -7.99 0.39 1.58
N ASP A 35 -7.26 0.87 0.57
CA ASP A 35 -7.42 0.36 -0.80
C ASP A 35 -7.00 -1.11 -0.87
N LEU A 36 -5.87 -1.48 -0.25
CA LEU A 36 -5.42 -2.89 -0.17
C LEU A 36 -6.42 -3.79 0.56
N CYS A 37 -6.98 -3.34 1.69
CA CYS A 37 -8.05 -4.08 2.39
C CYS A 37 -9.29 -4.25 1.50
N ARG A 38 -9.67 -3.21 0.75
CA ARG A 38 -10.78 -3.27 -0.19
C ARG A 38 -10.52 -4.27 -1.32
N LEU A 39 -9.29 -4.38 -1.80
CA LEU A 39 -8.91 -5.37 -2.81
C LEU A 39 -9.11 -6.81 -2.32
N VAL A 40 -8.82 -7.10 -1.04
CA VAL A 40 -9.10 -8.42 -0.44
C VAL A 40 -10.58 -8.72 -0.51
N VAL A 41 -11.42 -7.81 0.01
CA VAL A 41 -12.89 -7.98 0.00
C VAL A 41 -13.41 -8.13 -1.42
N SER A 42 -12.96 -7.28 -2.35
CA SER A 42 -13.38 -7.35 -3.76
C SER A 42 -12.97 -8.65 -4.45
N LEU A 43 -11.84 -9.27 -4.06
CA LEU A 43 -11.44 -10.57 -4.59
C LEU A 43 -12.25 -11.71 -3.96
N ASP A 44 -12.50 -11.66 -2.66
CA ASP A 44 -13.30 -12.65 -1.93
C ASP A 44 -14.77 -12.67 -2.39
N GLU A 45 -15.32 -11.52 -2.75
CA GLU A 45 -16.68 -11.38 -3.31
C GLU A 45 -16.75 -11.65 -4.82
N CYS A 46 -15.61 -11.89 -5.49
CA CYS A 46 -15.58 -12.07 -6.94
C CYS A 46 -15.96 -13.49 -7.33
N GLU A 47 -16.93 -13.62 -8.23
CA GLU A 47 -17.29 -14.92 -8.79
C GLU A 47 -16.09 -15.56 -9.53
N PRO A 48 -15.86 -16.88 -9.33
CA PRO A 48 -14.77 -17.57 -10.01
C PRO A 48 -14.88 -17.49 -11.53
N GLY A 49 -13.73 -17.31 -12.21
CA GLY A 49 -13.62 -17.37 -13.66
C GLY A 49 -12.98 -16.11 -14.24
N ILE A 50 -13.45 -15.65 -15.40
CA ILE A 50 -12.84 -14.50 -16.08
C ILE A 50 -12.90 -13.23 -15.21
N ALA A 51 -13.98 -13.04 -14.46
CA ALA A 51 -14.13 -11.88 -13.57
C ALA A 51 -13.05 -11.85 -12.47
N SER A 52 -12.76 -12.99 -11.82
CA SER A 52 -11.71 -13.08 -10.82
C SER A 52 -10.33 -12.87 -11.42
N LEU A 53 -10.05 -13.38 -12.64
CA LEU A 53 -8.79 -13.14 -13.33
C LEU A 53 -8.57 -11.66 -13.69
N LEU A 54 -9.61 -10.97 -14.14
CA LEU A 54 -9.57 -9.52 -14.39
C LEU A 54 -9.31 -8.75 -13.08
N SER A 55 -10.01 -9.12 -12.01
CA SER A 55 -9.80 -8.53 -10.67
C SER A 55 -8.36 -8.73 -10.18
N MET A 56 -7.83 -9.95 -10.27
CA MET A 56 -6.45 -10.26 -9.90
C MET A 56 -5.45 -9.41 -10.71
N ALA A 57 -5.69 -9.16 -11.99
CA ALA A 57 -4.77 -8.37 -12.81
C ALA A 57 -4.78 -6.88 -12.44
N ASP A 58 -5.95 -6.33 -12.13
CA ASP A 58 -6.07 -4.98 -11.60
C ASP A 58 -5.38 -4.85 -10.23
N ILE A 59 -5.52 -5.88 -9.38
CA ILE A 59 -4.82 -5.97 -8.10
C ILE A 59 -3.32 -5.94 -8.32
N VAL A 60 -2.75 -6.77 -9.21
CA VAL A 60 -1.30 -6.76 -9.51
C VAL A 60 -0.80 -5.35 -9.82
N SER A 61 -1.49 -4.64 -10.71
CA SER A 61 -1.12 -3.28 -11.09
C SER A 61 -1.05 -2.34 -9.86
N LYS A 62 -2.05 -2.42 -8.97
CA LYS A 62 -2.07 -1.63 -7.73
C LYS A 62 -0.99 -2.04 -6.74
N LEU A 63 -0.68 -3.33 -6.60
CA LEU A 63 0.40 -3.81 -5.73
C LEU A 63 1.76 -3.24 -6.17
N TYR A 64 1.99 -3.15 -7.48
CA TYR A 64 3.18 -2.51 -8.05
C TYR A 64 3.27 -1.02 -7.71
N GLU A 65 2.19 -0.27 -7.90
CA GLU A 65 2.15 1.15 -7.57
C GLU A 65 2.34 1.39 -6.06
N ALA A 66 1.69 0.59 -5.22
CA ALA A 66 1.84 0.66 -3.76
C ALA A 66 3.29 0.37 -3.33
N LYS A 67 3.90 -0.72 -3.85
CA LYS A 67 5.31 -1.05 -3.58
C LYS A 67 6.25 0.08 -4.02
N ALA A 68 6.04 0.62 -5.22
CA ALA A 68 6.84 1.73 -5.72
C ALA A 68 6.73 2.96 -4.82
N TRP A 69 5.52 3.30 -4.37
CA TRP A 69 5.29 4.39 -3.44
C TRP A 69 6.01 4.15 -2.10
N TYR A 70 5.82 2.98 -1.47
CA TYR A 70 6.46 2.65 -0.19
C TYR A 70 7.97 2.77 -0.26
N PHE A 71 8.60 2.29 -1.34
CA PHE A 71 10.06 2.21 -1.41
C PHE A 71 10.71 3.48 -1.98
N LYS A 72 9.91 4.42 -2.50
CA LYS A 72 10.37 5.71 -3.01
C LYS A 72 9.76 6.84 -2.17
N SER A 73 8.73 7.49 -2.69
CA SER A 73 8.17 8.74 -2.14
C SER A 73 7.70 8.60 -0.70
N GLY A 74 7.09 7.47 -0.32
CA GLY A 74 6.64 7.21 1.04
C GLY A 74 7.80 7.12 2.04
N ALA A 75 8.86 6.38 1.70
CA ALA A 75 10.04 6.26 2.55
C ALA A 75 10.76 7.61 2.70
N MET A 76 10.85 8.37 1.61
CA MET A 76 11.43 9.71 1.63
C MET A 76 10.64 10.65 2.55
N ALA A 77 9.32 10.73 2.39
CA ALA A 77 8.46 11.55 3.24
C ALA A 77 8.58 11.18 4.72
N LEU A 78 8.64 9.89 5.06
CA LEU A 78 8.82 9.47 6.46
C LEU A 78 10.15 9.93 7.07
N ARG A 79 11.23 9.92 6.28
CA ARG A 79 12.54 10.39 6.73
C ARG A 79 12.54 11.89 6.92
N GLU A 80 12.02 12.65 5.96
CA GLU A 80 11.89 14.11 6.04
C GLU A 80 11.10 14.53 7.29
N ILE A 81 10.00 13.84 7.59
CA ILE A 81 9.24 14.09 8.82
C ILE A 81 10.13 13.81 10.04
N ALA A 82 10.83 12.68 10.07
CA ALA A 82 11.64 12.27 11.20
C ALA A 82 12.85 13.17 11.49
N GLU A 83 13.36 13.92 10.49
CA GLU A 83 14.39 14.95 10.68
C GLU A 83 13.96 16.03 11.68
N GLY A 84 12.67 16.38 11.68
CA GLY A 84 12.09 17.35 12.62
C GLY A 84 11.68 16.77 13.98
N LYS A 85 11.87 15.46 14.21
CA LYS A 85 11.35 14.73 15.38
C LYS A 85 12.47 14.19 16.24
N ARG A 86 12.20 13.99 17.53
CA ARG A 86 13.18 13.42 18.49
C ARG A 86 13.62 11.99 18.15
N CYS A 87 12.79 11.21 17.46
CA CYS A 87 13.12 9.84 17.06
C CYS A 87 14.22 9.78 15.99
N GLY A 88 14.33 10.81 15.15
CA GLY A 88 15.34 10.91 14.10
C GLY A 88 15.19 9.90 12.96
N VAL A 89 15.95 10.13 11.89
CA VAL A 89 15.93 9.32 10.66
C VAL A 89 16.36 7.87 10.90
N THR A 90 17.34 7.64 11.78
CA THR A 90 17.85 6.28 12.08
C THR A 90 16.78 5.35 12.66
N PHE A 91 15.85 5.89 13.46
CA PHE A 91 14.70 5.13 13.95
C PHE A 91 13.83 4.66 12.78
N VAL A 92 13.49 5.56 11.85
CA VAL A 92 12.69 5.22 10.66
C VAL A 92 13.40 4.18 9.80
N ASP A 93 14.68 4.36 9.48
CA ASP A 93 15.42 3.41 8.64
C ASP A 93 15.47 2.01 9.26
N SER A 94 15.66 1.93 10.57
CA SER A 94 15.66 0.65 11.29
C SER A 94 14.31 -0.06 11.19
N ARG A 95 13.20 0.69 11.41
CA ARG A 95 11.84 0.13 11.33
C ARG A 95 11.43 -0.22 9.91
N LEU A 96 11.84 0.56 8.91
CA LEU A 96 11.62 0.23 7.50
C LEU A 96 12.37 -1.03 7.07
N LYS A 97 13.60 -1.22 7.56
CA LYS A 97 14.38 -2.44 7.30
C LYS A 97 13.70 -3.68 7.92
N GLU A 98 13.28 -3.58 9.18
CA GLU A 98 12.54 -4.63 9.88
C GLU A 98 11.23 -4.97 9.13
N LEU A 99 10.45 -3.96 8.76
CA LEU A 99 9.19 -4.13 8.06
C LEU A 99 9.36 -4.86 6.71
N LYS A 100 10.37 -4.49 5.93
CA LYS A 100 10.69 -5.17 4.65
C LYS A 100 11.13 -6.62 4.84
N SER A 101 11.75 -6.93 5.98
CA SER A 101 12.15 -8.29 6.32
C SER A 101 10.98 -9.15 6.78
N LEU A 102 10.06 -8.60 7.57
CA LEU A 102 8.90 -9.33 8.10
C LEU A 102 7.83 -9.56 7.04
N HIS A 103 7.65 -8.60 6.13
CA HIS A 103 6.63 -8.60 5.10
C HIS A 103 7.24 -8.32 3.73
N PRO A 104 8.01 -9.25 3.14
CA PRO A 104 8.69 -9.02 1.87
C PRO A 104 7.68 -8.84 0.74
N LEU A 105 7.82 -7.74 -0.02
CA LEU A 105 6.97 -7.41 -1.17
C LEU A 105 7.62 -7.76 -2.52
N LEU A 106 8.69 -8.57 -2.51
CA LEU A 106 9.43 -8.92 -3.73
C LEU A 106 8.67 -9.91 -4.62
N GLU A 107 7.85 -10.78 -4.02
CA GLU A 107 7.09 -11.81 -4.73
C GLU A 107 6.08 -11.25 -5.75
N VAL A 108 5.70 -9.97 -5.64
CA VAL A 108 4.87 -9.31 -6.67
C VAL A 108 5.55 -9.32 -8.05
N GLU A 109 6.89 -9.43 -8.09
CA GLU A 109 7.66 -9.47 -9.34
C GLU A 109 7.32 -10.67 -10.22
N LYS A 110 6.86 -11.78 -9.63
CA LYS A 110 6.37 -12.95 -10.36
C LYS A 110 5.23 -12.60 -11.33
N TYR A 111 4.41 -11.60 -10.96
CA TYR A 111 3.23 -11.20 -11.70
C TYR A 111 3.46 -10.02 -12.63
N GLY A 112 4.70 -9.54 -12.76
CA GLY A 112 5.03 -8.33 -13.52
C GLY A 112 4.62 -8.37 -14.99
N ILE A 113 4.60 -9.55 -15.60
CA ILE A 113 4.19 -9.72 -17.00
C ILE A 113 2.69 -9.47 -17.22
N TYR A 114 1.87 -9.57 -16.17
CA TYR A 114 0.43 -9.34 -16.24
C TYR A 114 0.08 -7.86 -16.04
N ARG A 115 1.02 -7.07 -15.50
CA ARG A 115 0.87 -5.63 -15.30
C ARG A 115 0.57 -4.95 -16.63
N ASN A 116 -0.56 -4.24 -16.69
CA ASN A 116 -1.02 -3.51 -17.87
C ASN A 116 -1.28 -4.38 -19.13
N LYS A 117 -1.42 -5.71 -18.99
CA LYS A 117 -1.75 -6.62 -20.11
C LYS A 117 -3.18 -7.14 -20.10
N ILE A 118 -3.82 -7.12 -18.94
CA ILE A 118 -5.15 -7.64 -18.72
C ILE A 118 -6.10 -6.53 -18.26
N GLY A 119 -5.63 -5.61 -17.41
CA GLY A 119 -6.34 -4.38 -17.04
C GLY A 119 -5.98 -3.22 -17.98
N TYR A 120 -6.98 -2.45 -18.39
CA TYR A 120 -6.88 -1.19 -19.15
C TYR A 120 -6.28 -1.25 -20.57
N HIS A 121 -5.82 -2.41 -21.04
CA HIS A 121 -5.29 -2.62 -22.39
C HIS A 121 -5.83 -3.93 -23.00
N TYR A 122 -6.84 -3.81 -23.87
CA TYR A 122 -7.42 -4.95 -24.60
C TYR A 122 -6.64 -5.21 -25.90
N GLY A 123 -5.54 -5.95 -25.78
CA GLY A 123 -4.72 -6.38 -26.91
C GLY A 123 -5.25 -7.68 -27.54
N ALA A 124 -4.79 -7.98 -28.76
CA ALA A 124 -5.06 -9.27 -29.40
C ALA A 124 -4.49 -10.46 -28.60
N ASP A 125 -3.49 -10.20 -27.75
CA ASP A 125 -2.83 -11.13 -26.84
C ASP A 125 -3.55 -11.31 -25.49
N THR A 126 -4.57 -10.49 -25.16
CA THR A 126 -5.27 -10.58 -23.86
C THR A 126 -5.79 -11.97 -23.51
N PRO A 127 -6.41 -12.75 -24.45
CA PRO A 127 -6.84 -14.12 -24.14
C PRO A 127 -5.68 -15.05 -23.73
N GLU A 128 -4.49 -14.87 -24.32
CA GLU A 128 -3.31 -15.66 -23.97
C GLU A 128 -2.84 -15.34 -22.55
N TYR A 129 -2.76 -14.06 -22.19
CA TYR A 129 -2.38 -13.65 -20.83
C TYR A 129 -3.41 -14.08 -19.78
N LEU A 130 -4.71 -14.02 -20.08
CA LEU A 130 -5.76 -14.55 -19.19
C LEU A 130 -5.62 -16.05 -18.98
N ALA A 131 -5.39 -16.81 -20.05
CA ALA A 131 -5.19 -18.26 -19.96
C ALA A 131 -3.96 -18.60 -19.10
N ARG A 132 -2.85 -17.86 -19.29
CA ARG A 132 -1.63 -18.01 -18.48
C ARG A 132 -1.86 -17.66 -17.01
N PHE A 133 -2.52 -16.54 -16.74
CA PHE A 133 -2.79 -16.11 -15.38
C PHE A 133 -3.72 -17.09 -14.65
N GLY A 134 -4.67 -17.70 -15.38
CA GLY A 134 -5.52 -18.78 -14.85
C GLY A 134 -4.78 -20.07 -14.48
N GLN A 135 -3.49 -20.21 -14.81
CA GLN A 135 -2.64 -21.30 -14.35
C GLN A 135 -1.81 -20.95 -13.10
N GLU A 136 -1.86 -19.70 -12.63
CA GLU A 136 -1.16 -19.30 -11.42
C GLU A 136 -1.86 -19.84 -10.17
N ASP A 137 -1.06 -20.05 -9.12
CA ASP A 137 -1.56 -20.47 -7.81
C ASP A 137 -2.35 -19.33 -7.13
N SER A 138 -3.66 -19.51 -7.02
CA SER A 138 -4.57 -18.55 -6.41
C SER A 138 -4.33 -18.37 -4.92
N ASP A 139 -3.96 -19.43 -4.21
CA ASP A 139 -3.70 -19.37 -2.75
C ASP A 139 -2.42 -18.58 -2.49
N HIS A 140 -1.40 -18.80 -3.33
CA HIS A 140 -0.18 -18.02 -3.29
C HIS A 140 -0.44 -16.53 -3.62
N PHE A 141 -1.29 -16.24 -4.61
CA PHE A 141 -1.69 -14.86 -4.92
C PHE A 141 -2.43 -14.20 -3.74
N TYR A 142 -3.36 -14.92 -3.12
CA TYR A 142 -4.08 -14.43 -1.94
C TYR A 142 -3.12 -14.17 -0.77
N ALA A 143 -2.18 -15.08 -0.51
CA ALA A 143 -1.15 -14.91 0.51
C ALA A 143 -0.27 -13.67 0.26
N LEU A 144 0.07 -13.39 -1.00
CA LEU A 144 0.77 -12.16 -1.40
C LEU A 144 -0.06 -10.92 -1.03
N LEU A 145 -1.34 -10.89 -1.40
CA LEU A 145 -2.22 -9.75 -1.13
C LEU A 145 -2.39 -9.51 0.38
N ILE A 146 -2.59 -10.57 1.17
CA ILE A 146 -2.63 -10.48 2.64
C ILE A 146 -1.31 -9.96 3.21
N ASN A 147 -0.17 -10.33 2.65
CA ASN A 147 1.13 -9.81 3.08
C ASN A 147 1.26 -8.30 2.81
N PHE A 148 0.72 -7.80 1.68
CA PHE A 148 0.63 -6.36 1.41
C PHE A 148 -0.30 -5.63 2.41
N VAL A 149 -1.42 -6.24 2.81
CA VAL A 149 -2.30 -5.68 3.86
C VAL A 149 -1.56 -5.56 5.19
N ARG A 150 -0.80 -6.58 5.58
CA ARG A 150 0.02 -6.55 6.81
C ARG A 150 1.12 -5.47 6.72
N PHE A 151 1.87 -5.44 5.62
CA PHE A 151 2.90 -4.43 5.38
C PHE A 151 2.33 -3.01 5.48
N SER A 152 1.21 -2.75 4.80
CA SER A 152 0.56 -1.43 4.77
C SER A 152 0.00 -1.02 6.13
N GLY A 153 -0.53 -1.96 6.91
CA GLY A 153 -0.99 -1.72 8.26
C GLY A 153 0.14 -1.31 9.20
N GLU A 154 1.26 -2.03 9.18
CA GLU A 154 2.46 -1.67 9.96
C GLU A 154 3.09 -0.37 9.48
N TRP A 155 3.09 -0.10 8.17
CA TRP A 155 3.49 1.19 7.62
C TRP A 155 2.63 2.33 8.19
N ALA A 156 1.30 2.21 8.17
CA ALA A 156 0.40 3.23 8.69
C ALA A 156 0.60 3.48 10.20
N LYS A 157 0.88 2.42 10.98
CA LYS A 157 1.25 2.55 12.40
C LYS A 157 2.57 3.30 12.58
N LEU A 158 3.59 2.98 11.78
CA LEU A 158 4.87 3.69 11.79
C LEU A 158 4.69 5.16 11.45
N THR A 159 3.95 5.49 10.38
CA THR A 159 3.68 6.88 9.99
C THR A 159 3.00 7.65 11.11
N ARG A 160 1.95 7.08 11.71
CA ARG A 160 1.28 7.70 12.85
C ARG A 160 2.24 7.94 14.02
N THR A 161 3.11 6.97 14.30
CA THR A 161 4.08 7.05 15.41
C THR A 161 5.05 8.21 15.20
N VAL A 162 5.63 8.31 14.00
CA VAL A 162 6.59 9.37 13.63
C VAL A 162 5.93 10.75 13.64
N VAL A 163 4.72 10.88 13.08
CA VAL A 163 3.97 12.14 13.05
C VAL A 163 3.60 12.62 14.46
N GLN A 164 3.22 11.70 15.35
CA GLN A 164 2.85 12.02 16.74
C GLN A 164 4.06 12.23 17.67
N GLU A 165 5.28 11.97 17.20
CA GLU A 165 6.49 12.17 17.99
C GLU A 165 6.71 13.67 18.29
N ARG A 166 7.38 13.94 19.41
CA ARG A 166 7.72 15.32 19.77
C ARG A 166 8.73 15.89 18.79
N ALA A 167 8.60 17.18 18.51
CA ALA A 167 9.62 17.94 17.78
C ALA A 167 10.97 17.85 18.51
N ALA A 168 12.07 17.82 17.75
CA ALA A 168 13.39 17.96 18.34
C ALA A 168 13.51 19.33 19.03
N THR A 169 13.90 19.35 20.30
CA THR A 169 14.28 20.59 20.98
C THR A 169 15.61 21.05 20.41
N THR A 170 15.58 22.13 19.62
CA THR A 170 16.74 22.91 19.20
C THR A 170 17.39 23.62 20.38
#